data_AF-V9LJC6-F1
#
_entry.id   AF-V9LJC6-F1
#
_cell.length_a   1.000
_cell.length_b   1.000
_cell.length_c   1.000
_cell.angle_alpha   90.00
_cell.angle_beta   90.00
_cell.angle_gamma   90.00
#
_symmetry.space_group_name_H-M   'P 1'
#
loop_
_entity.id
_entity.type
_entity.pdbx_description
1 polymer ?
#
loop_
_entity_poly.entity_id
_entity_poly.type
_entity_poly.pdbx_seq_one_letter_code
_entity_poly.pdbx_strand_id
1 'polypeptide(L)'
;MTSRNFDTQNHGVKPKFMSRAKQWNGEIENLYRFQQAGYRDEVEYKQVKHVDGVDRWPETGYVKKLQRRDNTFYYYSRKRECEDKEVQKVKVYAY
;
A
#
# COMPACT_ATOMS: atom_id res chain seq x y z
N MET A 1 -1.25 -13.99 34.89
CA MET A 1 -0.94 -14.67 33.60
C MET A 1 -0.52 -13.58 32.63
N THR A 2 0.65 -13.76 32.03
CA THR A 2 1.58 -12.73 31.55
C THR A 2 1.07 -11.91 30.37
N SER A 3 1.08 -10.59 30.54
CA SER A 3 1.01 -9.61 29.45
C SER A 3 2.10 -9.91 28.41
N ARG A 4 1.71 -10.07 27.14
CA ARG A 4 2.65 -10.00 26.02
C ARG A 4 2.33 -8.76 25.21
N ASN A 5 3.02 -7.67 25.54
CA ASN A 5 3.21 -6.57 24.59
C ASN A 5 4.09 -7.11 23.46
N PHE A 6 3.48 -7.44 22.32
CA PHE A 6 4.21 -7.69 21.08
C PHE A 6 4.54 -6.35 20.43
N ASP A 7 5.48 -5.61 21.03
CA ASP A 7 6.18 -4.54 20.32
C ASP A 7 7.28 -5.19 19.49
N THR A 8 6.90 -5.77 18.35
CA THR A 8 7.86 -6.14 17.31
C THR A 8 8.49 -4.85 16.81
N GLN A 9 9.70 -4.55 17.28
CA GLN A 9 10.57 -3.46 16.81
C GLN A 9 10.96 -3.68 15.34
N ASN A 10 10.01 -3.41 14.45
CA ASN A 10 10.20 -3.45 13.02
C ASN A 10 10.99 -2.20 12.59
N HIS A 11 12.29 -2.36 12.37
CA HIS A 11 13.19 -1.32 11.83
C HIS A 11 12.92 -1.08 10.34
N GLY A 12 11.67 -0.79 10.00
CA GLY A 12 11.28 -0.33 8.67
C GLY A 12 11.72 1.09 8.46
N VAL A 13 12.09 1.41 7.21
CA VAL A 13 12.24 2.80 6.79
C VAL A 13 10.93 3.51 7.16
N LYS A 14 11.01 4.52 8.02
CA LYS A 14 9.85 5.33 8.42
C LYS A 14 9.85 6.59 7.56
N PRO A 15 8.68 6.98 7.02
CA PRO A 15 8.61 8.17 6.21
C PRO A 15 8.83 9.41 7.09
N LYS A 16 9.56 10.38 6.56
CA LYS A 16 9.83 11.68 7.18
C LYS A 16 8.66 12.64 7.01
N PHE A 17 8.00 12.59 5.86
CA PHE A 17 6.90 13.49 5.52
C PHE A 17 5.73 12.74 4.93
N MET A 18 4.54 13.32 5.09
CA MET A 18 3.31 12.86 4.46
C MET A 18 2.61 14.06 3.80
N SER A 19 2.26 13.90 2.54
CA SER A 19 1.43 14.85 1.79
C SER A 19 0.23 14.12 1.18
N ARG A 20 -0.71 14.86 0.60
CA ARG A 20 -1.86 14.27 -0.11
C ARG A 20 -1.66 14.41 -1.61
N ALA A 21 -2.08 13.40 -2.36
CA ALA A 21 -2.03 13.45 -3.81
C ALA A 21 -2.95 14.58 -4.33
N LYS A 22 -2.46 15.32 -5.32
CA LYS A 22 -3.20 16.43 -5.95
C LYS A 22 -3.85 16.04 -7.27
N GLN A 23 -3.22 15.12 -7.99
CA GLN A 23 -3.64 14.66 -9.31
C GLN A 23 -3.47 13.15 -9.38
N TRP A 24 -4.30 12.50 -10.20
CA TRP A 24 -4.17 11.08 -10.45
C TRP A 24 -3.00 10.79 -11.38
N ASN A 25 -2.25 9.73 -11.08
CA ASN A 25 -1.29 9.11 -11.98
C ASN A 25 -1.14 7.62 -11.59
N GLY A 26 -0.32 6.86 -12.33
CA GLY A 26 -0.13 5.43 -12.06
C GLY A 26 0.52 5.10 -10.71
N GLU A 27 1.30 6.02 -10.14
CA GLU A 27 1.87 5.87 -8.80
C GLU A 27 0.80 6.05 -7.73
N ILE A 28 -0.05 7.08 -7.86
CA ILE A 28 -1.18 7.35 -6.97
C ILE A 28 -2.19 6.21 -7.00
N GLU A 29 -2.45 5.61 -8.17
CA GLU A 29 -3.28 4.42 -8.30
C GLU A 29 -2.72 3.25 -7.46
N ASN A 30 -1.42 3.01 -7.51
CA ASN A 30 -0.80 1.95 -6.72
C ASN A 30 -0.82 2.28 -5.22
N LEU A 31 -0.52 3.52 -4.83
CA LEU A 31 -0.60 3.97 -3.44
C LEU A 31 -2.03 3.82 -2.88
N TYR A 32 -3.04 4.16 -3.67
CA TYR A 32 -4.45 3.94 -3.34
C TYR A 32 -4.72 2.46 -3.03
N ARG A 33 -4.26 1.55 -3.89
CA ARG A 33 -4.42 0.10 -3.69
C ARG A 33 -3.70 -0.41 -2.45
N PHE A 34 -2.49 0.05 -2.16
CA PHE A 34 -1.78 -0.32 -0.93
C PHE A 34 -2.55 0.16 0.31
N GLN A 35 -3.02 1.41 0.29
CA GLN A 35 -3.73 2.02 1.42
C GLN A 35 -5.08 1.38 1.68
N GLN A 36 -5.81 1.01 0.62
CA GLN A 36 -7.05 0.26 0.73
C GLN A 36 -6.83 -1.12 1.37
N ALA A 37 -5.68 -1.76 1.12
CA ALA A 37 -5.30 -3.03 1.74
C ALA A 37 -4.73 -2.90 3.17
N GLY A 38 -4.54 -1.67 3.67
CA GLY A 38 -4.04 -1.41 5.03
C GLY A 38 -2.51 -1.23 5.12
N TYR A 39 -1.87 -0.87 4.02
CA TYR A 39 -0.43 -0.58 3.92
C TYR A 39 -0.22 0.85 3.44
N ARG A 40 0.82 1.53 3.90
CA ARG A 40 1.14 2.89 3.44
C ARG A 40 1.57 2.91 1.97
N ASP A 41 2.39 1.94 1.59
CA ASP A 41 3.01 1.79 0.27
C ASP A 41 3.57 0.37 0.08
N GLU A 42 4.26 0.16 -1.04
CA GLU A 42 4.93 -1.10 -1.38
C GLU A 42 6.01 -1.50 -0.37
N VAL A 43 6.75 -0.53 0.19
CA VAL A 43 7.83 -0.80 1.15
C VAL A 43 7.27 -1.45 2.40
N GLU A 44 6.20 -0.89 2.95
CA GLU A 44 5.54 -1.49 4.11
C GLU A 44 4.92 -2.85 3.77
N TYR A 45 4.30 -3.00 2.61
CA TYR A 45 3.72 -4.28 2.20
C TYR A 45 4.78 -5.39 2.16
N LYS A 46 5.91 -5.14 1.47
CA LYS A 46 7.04 -6.09 1.38
C LYS A 46 7.59 -6.44 2.74
N GLN A 47 7.71 -5.45 3.62
CA GLN A 47 8.21 -5.66 4.97
C GLN A 47 7.26 -6.49 5.84
N VAL A 48 5.96 -6.20 5.81
CA VAL A 48 4.96 -6.90 6.64
C VAL A 48 4.70 -8.32 6.15
N LYS A 49 4.74 -8.53 4.82
CA LYS A 49 4.48 -9.85 4.22
C LYS A 49 5.73 -10.67 3.94
N HIS A 50 6.92 -10.10 4.17
CA HIS A 50 8.20 -10.74 3.88
C HIS A 50 8.27 -11.24 2.43
N VAL A 51 7.89 -10.37 1.48
CA VAL A 51 7.90 -10.67 0.05
C VAL A 51 8.81 -9.69 -0.70
N ASP A 52 9.49 -10.18 -1.74
CA ASP A 52 10.40 -9.36 -2.54
C ASP A 52 9.67 -8.53 -3.62
N GLY A 53 8.48 -9.00 -4.03
CA GLY A 53 7.71 -8.46 -5.15
C GLY A 53 6.21 -8.38 -4.89
N VAL A 54 5.53 -7.62 -5.75
CA VAL A 54 4.08 -7.48 -5.75
C VAL A 54 3.55 -7.90 -7.11
N ASP A 55 2.47 -8.68 -7.13
CA ASP A 55 1.80 -9.06 -8.36
C ASP A 55 1.25 -7.82 -9.07
N ARG A 56 1.67 -7.61 -10.32
CA ARG A 56 1.28 -6.45 -11.14
C ARG A 56 0.72 -6.91 -12.49
N TRP A 57 -0.14 -6.08 -13.06
CA TRP A 57 -0.61 -6.27 -14.44
C TRP A 57 0.52 -5.92 -15.42
N PRO A 58 0.83 -6.77 -16.41
CA PRO A 58 1.95 -6.53 -17.33
C PRO A 58 1.71 -5.33 -18.25
N GLU A 59 0.45 -5.02 -18.58
CA GLU A 59 0.08 -3.93 -19.48
C GLU A 59 0.22 -2.53 -18.83
N THR A 60 -0.22 -2.40 -17.57
CA THR A 60 -0.32 -1.10 -16.88
C THR A 60 0.68 -0.93 -15.73
N GLY A 61 1.28 -2.02 -15.26
CA GLY A 61 2.12 -2.02 -14.06
C GLY A 61 1.34 -1.86 -12.75
N TYR A 62 -0.01 -1.83 -12.79
CA TYR A 62 -0.82 -1.65 -11.59
C TYR A 62 -0.85 -2.90 -10.73
N VAL A 63 -0.92 -2.71 -9.41
CA VAL A 63 -1.02 -3.80 -8.43
C VAL A 63 -2.26 -4.66 -8.72
N LYS A 64 -2.05 -5.95 -9.01
CA LYS A 64 -3.12 -6.90 -9.35
C LYS A 64 -3.78 -7.49 -8.12
N LYS A 65 -2.99 -7.80 -7.09
CA LYS A 65 -3.44 -8.50 -5.90
C LYS A 65 -2.60 -8.10 -4.68
N LEU A 66 -3.25 -7.90 -3.54
CA LEU A 66 -2.59 -7.71 -2.25
C LEU A 66 -3.22 -8.61 -1.19
N GLN A 67 -2.39 -9.18 -0.33
CA GLN A 67 -2.88 -9.81 0.89
C GLN A 67 -3.00 -8.76 2.00
N ARG A 68 -4.14 -8.70 2.67
CA ARG A 68 -4.40 -7.81 3.79
C ARG A 68 -3.76 -8.32 5.08
N ARG A 69 -3.82 -7.50 6.13
CA ARG A 69 -3.33 -7.86 7.47
C ARG A 69 -4.12 -8.99 8.14
N ASP A 70 -5.39 -9.15 7.79
CA ASP A 70 -6.25 -10.26 8.22
C ASP A 70 -6.08 -11.54 7.37
N ASN A 71 -5.07 -11.58 6.50
CA ASN A 71 -4.75 -12.65 5.55
C ASN A 71 -5.79 -12.90 4.44
N THR A 72 -6.82 -12.05 4.32
CA THR A 72 -7.70 -12.04 3.15
C THR A 72 -7.02 -11.37 1.95
N PHE A 73 -7.55 -11.55 0.74
CA PHE A 73 -6.97 -11.01 -0.48
C PHE A 73 -7.87 -9.98 -1.13
N TYR A 74 -7.28 -8.85 -1.53
CA TYR A 74 -7.89 -7.90 -2.46
C TYR A 74 -7.35 -8.13 -3.86
N TYR A 75 -8.26 -8.09 -4.83
CA TYR A 75 -7.98 -8.16 -6.25
C TYR A 75 -8.39 -6.84 -6.87
N TYR A 76 -7.55 -6.31 -7.73
CA TYR A 76 -7.77 -5.02 -8.37
C TYR A 76 -7.80 -5.18 -9.90
N SER A 77 -8.64 -4.40 -10.53
CA SER A 77 -8.76 -4.33 -11.98
C SER A 77 -7.45 -3.89 -12.64
N ARG A 78 -7.26 -4.34 -13.89
CA ARG A 78 -6.17 -3.85 -14.75
C ARG A 78 -6.33 -2.38 -15.12
N LYS A 79 -7.57 -1.86 -15.06
CA LYS A 79 -7.90 -0.46 -15.32
C LYS A 79 -7.79 0.38 -14.04
N ARG A 80 -7.83 1.70 -14.20
CA ARG A 80 -7.92 2.68 -13.13
C ARG A 80 -9.13 2.41 -12.24
N GLU A 81 -8.94 2.41 -10.92
CA GLU A 81 -10.00 2.33 -9.91
C GLU A 81 -10.03 3.58 -9.00
N CYS A 82 -8.94 4.32 -8.88
CA CYS A 82 -8.90 5.55 -8.09
C CYS A 82 -9.64 6.68 -8.82
N GLU A 83 -10.91 6.91 -8.44
CA GLU A 83 -11.70 8.06 -8.90
C GLU A 83 -11.10 9.39 -8.43
N ASP A 84 -11.35 10.48 -9.17
CA ASP A 84 -10.79 11.80 -8.85
C ASP A 84 -11.14 12.29 -7.44
N LYS A 85 -12.30 11.91 -6.91
CA LYS A 85 -12.74 12.21 -5.53
C LYS A 85 -11.92 11.48 -4.47
N GLU A 86 -11.34 10.33 -4.81
CA GLU A 86 -10.51 9.52 -3.91
C GLU A 86 -9.04 9.93 -3.96
N VAL A 87 -8.58 10.53 -5.06
CA VAL A 87 -7.19 11.00 -5.24
C VAL A 87 -6.73 11.84 -4.05
N GLN A 88 -7.53 12.82 -3.64
CA GLN A 88 -7.16 13.73 -2.54
C GLN A 88 -7.09 13.04 -1.16
N LYS A 89 -7.62 11.82 -1.04
CA LYS A 89 -7.54 11.01 0.18
C LYS A 89 -6.27 10.16 0.23
N VAL A 90 -5.63 9.91 -0.92
CA VAL A 90 -4.41 9.12 -1.01
C VAL A 90 -3.25 9.89 -0.35
N LYS A 91 -2.59 9.23 0.59
CA LYS A 91 -1.41 9.75 1.28
C LYS A 91 -0.16 9.42 0.46
N VAL A 92 0.72 10.38 0.30
CA VAL A 92 2.02 10.19 -0.35
C VAL A 92 3.09 10.37 0.72
N TYR A 93 3.89 9.32 0.92
CA TYR A 93 4.92 9.26 1.95
C TYR A 93 6.29 9.49 1.33
N ALA A 94 7.08 10.38 1.94
CA ALA A 94 8.47 10.62 1.57
C ALA A 94 9.41 10.12 2.67
N TYR A 95 10.50 9.47 2.28
CA TYR A 95 11.46 8.78 3.15
C TYR A 95 12.80 9.49 3.22
#